data_AF-K0VTF6-F1
#
_entry.id   AF-K0VTF6-F1
#
_cell.length_a   1.000
_cell.length_b   1.000
_cell.length_c   1.000
_cell.angle_alpha   90.00
_cell.angle_beta   90.00
_cell.angle_gamma   90.00
#
_symmetry.space_group_name_H-M   'P 1'
#
loop_
_entity.id
_entity.type
_entity.pdbx_description
1 polymer ?
#
loop_
_entity_poly.entity_id
_entity_poly.type
_entity_poly.pdbx_seq_one_letter_code
_entity_poly.pdbx_strand_id
1 'polypeptide(L)'
;MVTTFIFGPYFVSRLTADPVSAQTTWSNMATISSVIIALLSPVLGSIADQSGSRKPWIGFFAIIKIASLFCLWFAAPGSPVIYPAIFMILASISAEFSIVFNDSMMPRLVPKEEIGRLSNTAWGLGYLGGMIVLIAVVTLLAANPESGKTILGLDPLFGLDPKTGEDARITGPISAVWYLIFILPMFFFTPDVRRGLPFISAVRFGLRELRNTLGELKERRGILRFLIARMIYQDGVNGLLILGGVFAAGMFGWATIEIGIYGIILNIVAILGCLLAGRID
;
A
#
# COMPACT_ATOMS: atom_id res chain seq x y z
N MET A 1 1.60 -7.18 0.64
CA MET A 1 2.28 -8.27 -0.12
C MET A 1 3.40 -7.72 -1.00
N VAL A 2 3.09 -6.92 -2.02
CA VAL A 2 4.09 -6.42 -3.01
C VAL A 2 5.23 -5.64 -2.34
N THR A 3 4.92 -4.54 -1.64
CA THR A 3 5.95 -3.68 -1.05
C THR A 3 6.80 -4.38 0.01
N THR A 4 6.17 -4.97 1.01
CA THR A 4 6.89 -5.44 2.21
C THR A 4 7.43 -6.86 2.12
N PHE A 5 6.69 -7.79 1.49
CA PHE A 5 6.91 -9.22 1.73
C PHE A 5 7.51 -9.98 0.56
N ILE A 6 7.32 -9.52 -0.68
CA ILE A 6 7.76 -10.30 -1.85
C ILE A 6 8.51 -9.43 -2.85
N PHE A 7 7.85 -8.45 -3.48
CA PHE A 7 8.47 -7.69 -4.57
C PHE A 7 9.60 -6.78 -4.09
N GLY A 8 9.48 -6.12 -2.93
CA GLY A 8 10.56 -5.31 -2.36
C GLY A 8 11.84 -6.09 -2.07
N PRO A 9 11.76 -7.19 -1.29
CA PRO A 9 12.87 -8.11 -1.13
C PRO A 9 13.48 -8.59 -2.46
N TYR A 10 12.64 -8.98 -3.41
CA TYR A 10 13.07 -9.41 -4.75
C TYR A 10 13.85 -8.32 -5.48
N PHE A 11 13.32 -7.10 -5.48
CA PHE A 11 13.91 -5.94 -6.13
C PHE A 11 15.33 -5.68 -5.61
N VAL A 12 15.56 -5.89 -4.32
CA VAL A 12 16.86 -5.65 -3.70
C VAL A 12 17.81 -6.84 -3.85
N SER A 13 17.33 -8.07 -3.65
CA SER A 13 18.20 -9.24 -3.54
C SER A 13 18.44 -9.99 -4.85
N ARG A 14 17.55 -9.86 -5.86
CA ARG A 14 17.59 -10.70 -7.06
C ARG A 14 17.46 -9.94 -8.39
N LEU A 15 16.92 -8.72 -8.40
CA LEU A 15 16.73 -7.96 -9.64
C LEU A 15 18.07 -7.45 -10.23
N THR A 16 19.01 -7.06 -9.35
CA THR A 16 20.33 -6.53 -9.72
C THR A 16 21.44 -7.36 -9.07
N ALA A 17 22.65 -7.22 -9.61
CA ALA A 17 23.86 -7.82 -9.03
C ALA A 17 24.41 -7.06 -7.81
N ASP A 18 23.92 -5.84 -7.57
CA ASP A 18 24.34 -4.98 -6.44
C ASP A 18 23.13 -4.69 -5.52
N PRO A 19 22.98 -5.47 -4.43
CA PRO A 19 21.91 -5.28 -3.46
C PRO A 19 21.97 -3.93 -2.73
N VAL A 20 23.16 -3.34 -2.54
CA VAL A 20 23.29 -2.07 -1.81
C VAL A 20 22.73 -0.93 -2.65
N SER A 21 23.07 -0.89 -3.93
CA SER A 21 22.50 0.08 -4.89
C SER A 21 21.00 -0.13 -5.09
N ALA A 22 20.53 -1.37 -5.14
CA ALA A 22 19.09 -1.66 -5.25
C ALA A 22 18.33 -1.26 -3.98
N GLN A 23 18.88 -1.51 -2.78
CA GLN A 23 18.29 -1.04 -1.52
C GLN A 23 18.22 0.48 -1.47
N THR A 24 19.27 1.17 -1.93
CA THR A 24 19.29 2.64 -2.02
C THR A 24 18.19 3.13 -2.97
N THR A 25 18.05 2.48 -4.12
CA THR A 25 16.98 2.79 -5.08
C THR A 25 15.59 2.56 -4.50
N TRP A 26 15.39 1.45 -3.77
CA TRP A 26 14.15 1.13 -3.08
C TRP A 26 13.79 2.17 -2.00
N SER A 27 14.77 2.61 -1.23
CA SER A 27 14.59 3.67 -0.23
C SER A 27 14.29 5.03 -0.89
N ASN A 28 14.99 5.35 -1.98
CA ASN A 28 14.79 6.59 -2.72
C ASN A 28 13.39 6.64 -3.36
N MET A 29 12.89 5.56 -3.96
CA MET A 29 11.53 5.53 -4.50
C MET A 29 10.48 5.71 -3.39
N ALA A 30 10.68 5.11 -2.22
CA ALA A 30 9.79 5.28 -1.08
C ALA A 30 9.77 6.75 -0.64
N THR A 31 10.96 7.36 -0.50
CA THR A 31 11.12 8.77 -0.16
C THR A 31 10.45 9.69 -1.18
N ILE A 32 10.70 9.48 -2.47
CA ILE A 32 10.10 10.26 -3.56
C ILE A 32 8.57 10.15 -3.50
N SER A 33 8.04 8.93 -3.34
CA SER A 33 6.59 8.73 -3.22
C SER A 33 6.02 9.45 -2.01
N SER A 34 6.64 9.33 -0.83
CA SER A 34 6.20 9.99 0.40
C SER A 34 6.27 11.51 0.31
N VAL A 35 7.29 12.09 -0.34
CA VAL A 35 7.37 13.53 -0.58
C VAL A 35 6.26 14.00 -1.50
N ILE A 36 6.00 13.29 -2.61
CA ILE A 36 4.91 13.63 -3.54
C ILE A 36 3.55 13.53 -2.81
N ILE A 37 3.35 12.47 -2.03
CA ILE A 37 2.16 12.27 -1.21
C ILE A 37 2.01 13.44 -0.23
N ALA A 38 3.05 13.79 0.53
CA ALA A 38 3.01 14.88 1.50
C ALA A 38 2.66 16.24 0.85
N LEU A 39 3.17 16.52 -0.34
CA LEU A 39 2.90 17.78 -1.06
C LEU A 39 1.49 17.84 -1.64
N LEU A 40 0.97 16.71 -2.14
CA LEU A 40 -0.33 16.64 -2.80
C LEU A 40 -1.49 16.31 -1.85
N SER A 41 -1.22 15.67 -0.71
CA SER A 41 -2.22 15.29 0.30
C SER A 41 -3.11 16.45 0.76
N PRO A 42 -2.61 17.67 1.02
CA PRO A 42 -3.49 18.78 1.41
C PRO A 42 -4.45 19.21 0.28
N VAL A 43 -3.98 19.16 -0.97
CA VAL A 43 -4.78 19.51 -2.15
C VAL A 43 -5.82 18.42 -2.42
N LEU A 44 -5.42 17.15 -2.43
CA LEU A 44 -6.33 16.05 -2.71
C LEU A 44 -7.27 15.75 -1.54
N GLY A 45 -6.84 15.96 -0.29
CA GLY A 45 -7.70 15.88 0.89
C GLY A 45 -8.80 16.95 0.86
N SER A 46 -8.44 18.22 0.57
CA SER A 46 -9.45 19.26 0.42
C SER A 46 -10.45 18.98 -0.72
N ILE A 47 -9.96 18.44 -1.84
CA ILE A 47 -10.83 17.96 -2.91
C ILE A 47 -11.71 16.81 -2.40
N ALA A 48 -11.20 15.83 -1.68
CA ALA A 48 -11.97 14.71 -1.16
C ALA A 48 -13.10 15.16 -0.21
N ASP A 49 -12.82 16.15 0.64
CA ASP A 49 -13.78 16.71 1.59
C ASP A 49 -14.89 17.49 0.89
N GLN A 50 -14.55 18.30 -0.12
CA GLN A 50 -15.45 19.30 -0.69
C GLN A 50 -16.01 18.98 -2.08
N SER A 51 -15.39 18.05 -2.81
CA SER A 51 -15.88 17.60 -4.10
C SER A 51 -17.14 16.75 -3.96
N GLY A 52 -17.88 16.62 -5.07
CA GLY A 52 -19.12 15.84 -5.12
C GLY A 52 -18.85 14.35 -5.26
N SER A 53 -18.42 13.92 -6.44
CA SER A 53 -18.23 12.49 -6.73
C SER A 53 -16.85 12.01 -6.30
N ARG A 54 -16.78 11.00 -5.42
CA ARG A 54 -15.49 10.40 -4.97
C ARG A 54 -15.09 9.22 -5.84
N LYS A 55 -16.04 8.47 -6.38
CA LYS A 55 -15.76 7.26 -7.16
C LYS A 55 -14.89 7.52 -8.38
N PRO A 56 -15.07 8.60 -9.18
CA PRO A 56 -14.20 8.85 -10.32
C PRO A 56 -12.72 9.00 -9.92
N TRP A 57 -12.44 9.63 -8.78
CA TRP A 57 -11.08 9.75 -8.25
C TRP A 57 -10.51 8.40 -7.83
N ILE A 58 -11.30 7.60 -7.10
CA ILE A 58 -10.91 6.23 -6.73
C ILE A 58 -10.66 5.40 -7.99
N GLY A 59 -11.49 5.54 -9.03
CA GLY A 59 -11.34 4.83 -10.29
C GLY A 59 -10.06 5.22 -11.05
N PHE A 60 -9.76 6.53 -11.10
CA PHE A 60 -8.54 7.04 -11.71
C PHE A 60 -7.28 6.46 -11.03
N PHE A 61 -7.19 6.56 -9.70
CA PHE A 61 -6.05 5.99 -8.97
C PHE A 61 -6.03 4.46 -9.04
N ALA A 62 -7.19 3.80 -9.06
CA ALA A 62 -7.27 2.36 -9.24
C ALA A 62 -6.67 1.91 -10.57
N ILE A 63 -6.97 2.61 -11.68
CA ILE A 63 -6.38 2.31 -12.99
C ILE A 63 -4.86 2.45 -12.97
N ILE A 64 -4.34 3.55 -12.42
CA ILE A 64 -2.88 3.77 -12.32
C ILE A 64 -2.22 2.66 -11.48
N LYS A 65 -2.82 2.33 -10.33
CA LYS A 65 -2.31 1.27 -9.45
C LYS A 65 -2.31 -0.09 -10.15
N ILE A 66 -3.42 -0.48 -10.76
CA ILE A 66 -3.56 -1.76 -11.47
C ILE A 66 -2.55 -1.86 -12.61
N ALA A 67 -2.45 -0.82 -13.45
CA ALA A 67 -1.50 -0.79 -14.55
C ALA A 67 -0.05 -0.91 -14.05
N SER A 68 0.30 -0.15 -13.00
CA SER A 68 1.64 -0.19 -12.39
C SER A 68 1.98 -1.59 -11.85
N LEU A 69 1.02 -2.24 -11.17
CA LEU A 69 1.19 -3.58 -10.63
C LEU A 69 1.35 -4.66 -11.72
N PHE A 70 0.61 -4.55 -12.84
CA PHE A 70 0.82 -5.44 -13.98
C PHE A 70 2.21 -5.26 -14.61
N CYS A 71 2.67 -4.01 -14.73
CA CYS A 71 3.98 -3.70 -15.30
C CYS A 71 5.16 -4.23 -14.46
N LEU A 72 4.97 -4.52 -13.17
CA LEU A 72 5.99 -5.18 -12.35
C LEU A 72 6.37 -6.57 -12.87
N TRP A 73 5.51 -7.22 -13.66
CA TRP A 73 5.84 -8.48 -14.32
C TRP A 73 7.09 -8.37 -15.19
N PHE A 74 7.36 -7.21 -15.80
CA PHE A 74 8.52 -7.03 -16.70
C PHE A 74 9.85 -6.80 -15.95
N ALA A 75 9.85 -6.76 -14.63
CA ALA A 75 11.06 -6.59 -13.82
C ALA A 75 11.85 -7.90 -13.71
N ALA A 76 12.37 -8.40 -14.84
CA ALA A 76 13.25 -9.58 -14.88
C ALA A 76 14.68 -9.21 -14.42
N PRO A 77 15.47 -10.16 -13.87
CA PRO A 77 16.88 -9.91 -13.56
C PRO A 77 17.64 -9.35 -14.77
N GLY A 78 18.39 -8.27 -14.57
CA GLY A 78 19.10 -7.56 -15.66
C GLY A 78 18.26 -6.53 -16.44
N SER A 79 16.96 -6.39 -16.15
CA SER A 79 16.15 -5.30 -16.69
C SER A 79 16.50 -3.95 -16.03
N PRO A 80 16.25 -2.81 -16.70
CA PRO A 80 16.51 -1.50 -16.11
C PRO A 80 15.64 -1.25 -14.88
N VAL A 81 16.29 -1.01 -13.74
CA VAL A 81 15.67 -0.82 -12.41
C VAL A 81 14.72 0.39 -12.36
N ILE A 82 14.93 1.36 -13.25
CA ILE A 82 14.14 2.59 -13.29
C ILE A 82 12.65 2.34 -13.54
N TYR A 83 12.30 1.35 -14.36
CA TYR A 83 10.90 1.07 -14.67
C TYR A 83 10.13 0.52 -13.47
N PRO A 84 10.55 -0.57 -12.80
CA PRO A 84 9.88 -1.03 -11.59
C PRO A 84 9.88 0.02 -10.48
N ALA A 85 10.92 0.86 -10.37
CA ALA A 85 10.93 1.97 -9.42
C ALA A 85 9.82 3.00 -9.70
N ILE A 86 9.64 3.43 -10.96
CA ILE A 86 8.56 4.35 -11.36
C ILE A 86 7.19 3.72 -11.10
N PHE A 87 7.00 2.45 -11.45
CA PHE A 87 5.73 1.75 -11.21
C PHE A 87 5.42 1.63 -9.71
N MET A 88 6.42 1.37 -8.88
CA MET A 88 6.24 1.37 -7.43
C MET A 88 5.88 2.76 -6.88
N ILE A 89 6.50 3.83 -7.37
CA ILE A 89 6.15 5.21 -6.99
C ILE A 89 4.68 5.50 -7.34
N LEU A 90 4.28 5.20 -8.58
CA LEU A 90 2.91 5.42 -9.05
C LEU A 90 1.89 4.57 -8.28
N ALA A 91 2.22 3.31 -7.98
CA ALA A 91 1.38 2.41 -7.20
C ALA A 91 1.20 2.92 -5.76
N SER A 92 2.27 3.39 -5.11
CA SER A 92 2.22 3.96 -3.75
C SER A 92 1.38 5.23 -3.70
N ILE A 93 1.63 6.17 -4.60
CA ILE A 93 0.86 7.43 -4.71
C ILE A 93 -0.63 7.12 -4.92
N SER A 94 -0.93 6.20 -5.83
CA SER A 94 -2.31 5.83 -6.15
C SER A 94 -3.00 5.12 -4.99
N ALA A 95 -2.26 4.28 -4.24
CA ALA A 95 -2.81 3.62 -3.06
C ALA A 95 -3.17 4.64 -1.98
N GLU A 96 -2.27 5.56 -1.65
CA GLU A 96 -2.51 6.60 -0.63
C GLU A 96 -3.70 7.49 -0.98
N PHE A 97 -3.76 8.02 -2.21
CA PHE A 97 -4.89 8.88 -2.57
C PHE A 97 -6.20 8.11 -2.70
N SER A 98 -6.17 6.85 -3.15
CA SER A 98 -7.36 6.01 -3.13
C SER A 98 -7.89 5.82 -1.70
N ILE A 99 -7.02 5.72 -0.70
CA ILE A 99 -7.40 5.65 0.73
C ILE A 99 -8.00 6.97 1.17
N VAL A 100 -7.36 8.11 0.88
CA VAL A 100 -7.90 9.45 1.23
C VAL A 100 -9.32 9.65 0.70
N PHE A 101 -9.58 9.30 -0.56
CA PHE A 101 -10.93 9.41 -1.13
C PHE A 101 -11.90 8.41 -0.53
N ASN A 102 -11.46 7.19 -0.21
CA ASN A 102 -12.29 6.18 0.45
C ASN A 102 -12.70 6.63 1.87
N ASP A 103 -11.75 7.11 2.66
CA ASP A 103 -11.97 7.60 4.02
C ASP A 103 -12.97 8.76 4.04
N SER A 104 -12.90 9.66 3.05
CA SER A 104 -13.84 10.77 2.92
C SER A 104 -15.29 10.35 2.64
N MET A 105 -15.53 9.09 2.22
CA MET A 105 -16.88 8.55 2.03
C MET A 105 -17.49 8.03 3.33
N MET A 106 -16.68 7.55 4.29
CA MET A 106 -17.16 6.88 5.50
C MET A 106 -18.13 7.71 6.35
N PRO A 107 -17.90 9.01 6.61
CA PRO A 107 -18.80 9.82 7.45
C PRO A 107 -20.22 9.99 6.91
N ARG A 108 -20.46 9.55 5.66
CA ARG A 108 -21.76 9.62 4.99
C ARG A 108 -22.45 8.27 4.87
N LEU A 109 -21.73 7.19 5.15
CA LEU A 109 -22.24 5.82 5.05
C LEU A 109 -22.75 5.31 6.40
N VAL A 110 -22.13 5.74 7.49
CA VAL A 110 -22.46 5.29 8.85
C VAL A 110 -22.53 6.45 9.85
N PRO A 111 -23.25 6.30 10.97
CA PRO A 111 -23.21 7.24 12.09
C PRO A 111 -21.79 7.46 12.61
N LYS A 112 -21.52 8.61 13.23
CA LYS A 112 -20.17 9.00 13.68
C LYS A 112 -19.56 8.00 14.66
N GLU A 113 -20.41 7.41 15.49
CA GLU A 113 -20.07 6.43 16.52
C GLU A 113 -19.61 5.10 15.91
N GLU A 114 -19.96 4.83 14.65
CA GLU A 114 -19.61 3.58 13.96
C GLU A 114 -18.44 3.72 12.99
N ILE A 115 -17.94 4.94 12.74
CA ILE A 115 -16.84 5.19 11.80
C ILE A 115 -15.58 4.43 12.22
N GLY A 116 -15.22 4.49 13.50
CA GLY A 116 -14.04 3.80 14.06
C GLY A 116 -14.13 2.29 13.85
N ARG A 117 -15.25 1.69 14.24
CA ARG A 117 -15.52 0.25 14.05
C ARG A 117 -15.50 -0.16 12.58
N LEU A 118 -16.13 0.62 11.69
CA LEU A 118 -16.16 0.32 10.26
C LEU A 118 -14.75 0.38 9.66
N SER A 119 -14.00 1.44 9.94
CA SER A 119 -12.63 1.63 9.45
C SER A 119 -11.70 0.53 9.94
N ASN A 120 -11.72 0.23 11.25
CA ASN A 120 -10.90 -0.83 11.84
C ASN A 120 -11.26 -2.22 11.27
N THR A 121 -12.55 -2.50 11.03
CA THR A 121 -12.98 -3.74 10.38
C THR A 121 -12.51 -3.81 8.93
N ALA A 122 -12.57 -2.70 8.19
CA ALA A 122 -12.09 -2.62 6.81
C ALA A 122 -10.57 -2.87 6.71
N TRP A 123 -9.77 -2.26 7.61
CA TRP A 123 -8.33 -2.53 7.71
C TRP A 123 -8.03 -3.99 8.07
N GLY A 124 -8.75 -4.55 9.05
CA GLY A 124 -8.62 -5.96 9.42
C GLY A 124 -8.93 -6.92 8.27
N LEU A 125 -10.01 -6.68 7.52
CA LEU A 125 -10.35 -7.43 6.31
C LEU A 125 -9.29 -7.26 5.22
N GLY A 126 -8.70 -6.07 5.09
CA GLY A 126 -7.59 -5.81 4.19
C GLY A 126 -6.35 -6.64 4.51
N TYR A 127 -5.95 -6.70 5.78
CA TYR A 127 -4.85 -7.56 6.24
C TYR A 127 -5.17 -9.04 6.05
N LEU A 128 -6.40 -9.47 6.33
CA LEU A 128 -6.83 -10.85 6.08
C LEU A 128 -6.74 -11.21 4.60
N GLY A 129 -7.25 -10.35 3.70
CA GLY A 129 -7.13 -10.55 2.27
C GLY A 129 -5.67 -10.60 1.81
N GLY A 130 -4.82 -9.70 2.31
CA GLY A 130 -3.38 -9.71 2.06
C GLY A 130 -2.70 -10.99 2.54
N MET A 131 -3.11 -11.52 3.69
CA MET A 131 -2.62 -12.78 4.26
C MET A 131 -3.02 -13.99 3.41
N ILE A 132 -4.27 -14.06 2.95
CA ILE A 132 -4.75 -15.15 2.08
C ILE A 132 -3.94 -15.21 0.79
N VAL A 133 -3.73 -14.07 0.13
CA VAL A 133 -2.94 -14.02 -1.10
C VAL A 133 -1.47 -14.37 -0.82
N LEU A 134 -0.92 -13.88 0.30
CA LEU A 134 0.45 -14.21 0.70
C LEU A 134 0.64 -15.71 0.93
N ILE A 135 -0.29 -16.36 1.64
CA ILE A 135 -0.28 -17.83 1.84
C ILE A 135 -0.37 -18.54 0.49
N ALA A 136 -1.27 -18.12 -0.39
CA ALA A 136 -1.41 -18.72 -1.71
C ALA A 136 -0.11 -18.61 -2.53
N VAL A 137 0.56 -17.46 -2.51
CA VAL A 137 1.84 -17.28 -3.19
C VAL A 137 2.91 -18.19 -2.57
N VAL A 138 3.08 -18.18 -1.26
CA VAL A 138 4.13 -18.95 -0.56
C VAL A 138 3.95 -20.47 -0.72
N THR A 139 2.71 -20.95 -0.79
CA THR A 139 2.41 -22.39 -0.87
C THR A 139 2.30 -22.93 -2.29
N LEU A 140 1.80 -22.14 -3.25
CA LEU A 140 1.47 -22.60 -4.60
C LEU A 140 2.38 -22.04 -5.70
N LEU A 141 3.06 -20.91 -5.47
CA LEU A 141 3.80 -20.18 -6.51
C LEU A 141 5.28 -20.00 -6.21
N ALA A 142 5.63 -19.78 -4.94
CA ALA A 142 7.02 -19.66 -4.50
C ALA A 142 7.65 -21.04 -4.41
N ALA A 143 8.59 -21.33 -5.32
CA ALA A 143 9.45 -22.49 -5.23
C ALA A 143 10.82 -22.12 -4.70
N ASN A 144 11.44 -23.09 -4.02
CA ASN A 144 12.82 -22.99 -3.62
C ASN A 144 13.72 -23.01 -4.89
N PRO A 145 14.64 -22.05 -5.07
CA PRO A 145 15.51 -21.99 -6.24
C PRO A 145 16.42 -23.22 -6.46
N GLU A 146 16.73 -23.98 -5.41
CA GLU A 146 17.56 -25.18 -5.46
C GLU A 146 16.77 -26.42 -5.85
N SER A 147 15.58 -26.62 -5.25
CA SER A 147 14.76 -27.81 -5.49
C SER A 147 13.74 -27.65 -6.63
N GLY A 148 13.42 -26.41 -7.01
CA GLY A 148 12.37 -26.09 -7.97
C GLY A 148 10.95 -26.39 -7.48
N LYS A 149 10.79 -26.85 -6.23
CA LYS A 149 9.50 -27.24 -5.65
C LYS A 149 8.99 -26.20 -4.65
N THR A 150 7.68 -26.08 -4.56
CA THR A 150 7.02 -25.28 -3.53
C THR A 150 7.14 -25.96 -2.15
N ILE A 151 6.72 -25.28 -1.09
CA ILE A 151 6.68 -25.85 0.28
C ILE A 151 5.85 -27.15 0.35
N LEU A 152 4.89 -27.32 -0.56
CA LEU A 152 4.05 -28.51 -0.65
C LEU A 152 4.68 -29.65 -1.48
N GLY A 153 5.90 -29.48 -1.97
CA GLY A 153 6.57 -30.45 -2.85
C GLY A 153 6.03 -30.49 -4.27
N LEU A 154 5.17 -29.52 -4.64
CA LEU A 154 4.57 -29.40 -5.97
C LEU A 154 5.44 -28.54 -6.88
N ASP A 155 5.29 -28.72 -8.20
CA ASP A 155 5.81 -27.74 -9.16
C ASP A 155 5.00 -26.43 -9.03
N PRO A 156 5.64 -25.25 -9.19
CA PRO A 156 4.95 -23.97 -9.15
C PRO A 156 3.77 -23.94 -10.10
N LEU A 157 2.63 -23.44 -9.61
CA LEU A 157 1.50 -23.18 -10.50
C LEU A 157 1.95 -22.22 -11.62
N PHE A 158 1.45 -22.44 -12.83
CA PHE A 158 1.85 -21.71 -14.05
C PHE A 158 3.27 -21.97 -14.57
N GLY A 159 4.01 -22.91 -13.99
CA GLY A 159 5.35 -23.29 -14.48
C GLY A 159 6.38 -22.17 -14.33
N LEU A 160 6.24 -21.36 -13.27
CA LEU A 160 7.11 -20.22 -12.98
C LEU A 160 8.55 -20.68 -12.71
N ASP A 161 9.53 -19.96 -13.26
CA ASP A 161 10.94 -20.19 -13.00
C ASP A 161 11.43 -19.35 -11.80
N PRO A 162 11.81 -19.99 -10.67
CA PRO A 162 12.34 -19.28 -9.51
C PRO A 162 13.65 -18.54 -9.79
N LYS A 163 14.44 -18.99 -10.77
CA LYS A 163 15.75 -18.40 -11.10
C LYS A 163 15.61 -17.05 -11.79
N THR A 164 14.55 -16.85 -12.55
CA THR A 164 14.22 -15.58 -13.21
C THR A 164 13.34 -14.68 -12.34
N GLY A 165 13.14 -15.06 -11.07
CA GLY A 165 12.36 -14.30 -10.08
C GLY A 165 10.87 -14.23 -10.37
N GLU A 166 10.34 -15.15 -11.19
CA GLU A 166 8.93 -15.16 -11.59
C GLU A 166 7.98 -15.37 -10.41
N ASP A 167 8.42 -16.11 -9.39
CA ASP A 167 7.75 -16.28 -8.09
C ASP A 167 7.42 -14.94 -7.42
N ALA A 168 8.31 -13.95 -7.54
CA ALA A 168 8.09 -12.63 -6.98
C ALA A 168 7.41 -11.67 -7.96
N ARG A 169 7.72 -11.76 -9.26
CA ARG A 169 7.16 -10.88 -10.29
C ARG A 169 5.66 -11.11 -10.48
N ILE A 170 5.19 -12.36 -10.36
CA ILE A 170 3.77 -12.71 -10.48
C ILE A 170 2.90 -12.05 -9.40
N THR A 171 3.50 -11.65 -8.27
CA THR A 171 2.78 -11.00 -7.18
C THR A 171 2.20 -9.64 -7.55
N GLY A 172 2.80 -8.94 -8.53
CA GLY A 172 2.25 -7.71 -9.09
C GLY A 172 0.90 -7.95 -9.76
N PRO A 173 0.84 -8.72 -10.87
CA PRO A 173 -0.41 -9.09 -11.54
C PRO A 173 -1.46 -9.71 -10.61
N ILE A 174 -1.08 -10.61 -9.70
CA ILE A 174 -2.02 -11.21 -8.74
C ILE A 174 -2.62 -10.14 -7.82
N SER A 175 -1.80 -9.22 -7.30
CA SER A 175 -2.29 -8.11 -6.48
C SER A 175 -3.19 -7.18 -7.26
N ALA A 176 -2.91 -6.96 -8.55
CA ALA A 176 -3.72 -6.13 -9.43
C ALA A 176 -5.11 -6.73 -9.64
N VAL A 177 -5.18 -8.04 -9.95
CA VAL A 177 -6.43 -8.79 -10.11
C VAL A 177 -7.20 -8.83 -8.81
N TRP A 178 -6.53 -9.14 -7.69
CA TRP A 178 -7.17 -9.16 -6.37
C TRP A 178 -7.78 -7.79 -6.04
N TYR A 179 -7.00 -6.72 -6.18
CA TYR A 179 -7.49 -5.36 -5.95
C TYR A 179 -8.67 -5.01 -6.87
N LEU A 180 -8.61 -5.38 -8.15
CA LEU A 180 -9.71 -5.15 -9.11
C LEU A 180 -10.99 -5.88 -8.68
N ILE A 181 -10.90 -7.15 -8.29
CA ILE A 181 -12.07 -7.93 -7.85
C ILE A 181 -12.72 -7.28 -6.62
N PHE A 182 -11.92 -6.85 -5.64
CA PHE A 182 -12.44 -6.33 -4.38
C PHE A 182 -12.83 -4.85 -4.42
N ILE A 183 -12.33 -4.06 -5.37
CA ILE A 183 -12.76 -2.67 -5.54
C ILE A 183 -14.09 -2.56 -6.31
N LEU A 184 -14.41 -3.51 -7.19
CA LEU A 184 -15.64 -3.50 -7.99
C LEU A 184 -16.93 -3.45 -7.15
N PRO A 185 -17.10 -4.24 -6.07
CA PRO A 185 -18.26 -4.13 -5.18
C PRO A 185 -18.47 -2.71 -4.65
N MET A 186 -17.39 -1.99 -4.31
CA MET A 186 -17.51 -0.59 -3.88
C MET A 186 -18.14 0.26 -4.99
N PHE A 187 -17.70 0.12 -6.24
CA PHE A 187 -18.27 0.88 -7.35
C PHE A 187 -19.74 0.56 -7.62
N PHE A 188 -20.17 -0.69 -7.46
CA PHE A 188 -21.55 -1.09 -7.75
C PHE A 188 -22.51 -0.82 -6.58
N PHE A 189 -22.08 -1.02 -5.33
CA PHE A 189 -22.99 -1.05 -4.18
C PHE A 189 -22.97 0.21 -3.31
N THR A 190 -21.91 1.02 -3.35
CA THR A 190 -21.90 2.26 -2.54
C THR A 190 -22.62 3.41 -3.24
N PRO A 191 -23.35 4.28 -2.55
CA PRO A 191 -23.85 5.51 -3.15
C PRO A 191 -22.71 6.52 -3.37
N ASP A 192 -22.77 7.30 -4.45
CA ASP A 192 -21.86 8.45 -4.69
C ASP A 192 -22.67 9.74 -4.85
N VAL A 193 -22.07 10.86 -4.43
CA VAL A 193 -22.78 12.13 -4.34
C VAL A 193 -22.52 12.95 -5.60
N ARG A 194 -23.59 13.45 -6.24
CA ARG A 194 -23.47 14.14 -7.55
C ARG A 194 -23.08 15.61 -7.47
N ARG A 195 -23.16 16.27 -6.32
CA ARG A 195 -22.94 17.72 -6.17
C ARG A 195 -21.90 18.02 -5.10
N GLY A 196 -20.89 18.79 -5.48
CA GLY A 196 -19.92 19.43 -4.59
C GLY A 196 -19.43 20.73 -5.23
N LEU A 197 -18.47 21.39 -4.60
CA LEU A 197 -17.91 22.63 -5.14
C LEU A 197 -17.15 22.39 -6.46
N PRO A 198 -17.10 23.38 -7.38
CA PRO A 198 -16.23 23.32 -8.54
C PRO A 198 -14.76 23.09 -8.12
N PHE A 199 -14.00 22.33 -8.91
CA PHE A 199 -12.63 21.89 -8.59
C PHE A 199 -11.73 23.02 -8.05
N ILE A 200 -11.66 24.15 -8.76
CA ILE A 200 -10.82 25.30 -8.37
C ILE A 200 -11.29 25.91 -7.04
N SER A 201 -12.60 25.98 -6.83
CA SER A 201 -13.20 26.51 -5.60
C SER A 201 -12.96 25.58 -4.42
N ALA A 202 -13.05 24.26 -4.62
CA ALA A 202 -12.76 23.25 -3.60
C ALA A 202 -11.30 23.32 -3.15
N VAL A 203 -10.36 23.39 -4.10
CA VAL A 203 -8.93 23.54 -3.80
C VAL A 203 -8.67 24.84 -3.05
N ARG A 204 -9.20 25.98 -3.52
CA ARG A 204 -8.98 27.28 -2.88
C ARG A 204 -9.55 27.31 -1.46
N PHE A 205 -10.75 26.78 -1.27
CA PHE A 205 -11.40 26.78 0.03
C PHE A 205 -10.67 25.87 1.01
N GLY A 206 -10.31 24.64 0.63
CA GLY A 206 -9.60 23.76 1.54
C GLY A 206 -8.15 24.17 1.82
N LEU A 207 -7.45 24.81 0.87
CA LEU A 207 -6.17 25.45 1.18
C LEU A 207 -6.32 26.61 2.17
N ARG A 208 -7.40 27.39 2.07
CA ARG A 208 -7.70 28.45 3.04
C ARG A 208 -8.03 27.88 4.41
N GLU A 209 -8.84 26.82 4.47
CA GLU A 209 -9.20 26.13 5.70
C GLU A 209 -7.97 25.51 6.36
N LEU A 210 -7.14 24.79 5.61
CA LEU A 210 -5.86 24.26 6.09
C LEU A 210 -4.97 25.38 6.66
N ARG A 211 -4.86 26.52 5.97
CA ARG A 211 -4.08 27.66 6.45
C ARG A 211 -4.62 28.20 7.77
N ASN A 212 -5.94 28.27 7.92
CA ASN A 212 -6.58 28.70 9.16
C ASN A 212 -6.31 27.69 10.29
N THR A 213 -6.49 26.39 10.05
CA THR A 213 -6.21 25.32 11.02
C THR A 213 -4.74 25.32 11.46
N LEU A 214 -3.80 25.52 10.53
CA LEU A 214 -2.37 25.67 10.84
C LEU A 214 -2.08 26.94 11.65
N GLY A 215 -2.86 28.01 11.46
CA GLY A 215 -2.82 29.21 12.28
C GLY A 215 -3.24 28.92 13.72
N GLU A 216 -4.39 28.26 13.91
CA GLU A 216 -4.94 27.89 15.23
C GLU A 216 -4.05 26.90 16.00
N LEU A 217 -3.34 26.03 15.28
CA LEU A 217 -2.38 25.09 15.86
C LEU A 217 -1.24 25.77 16.61
N LYS A 218 -0.86 27.01 16.24
CA LYS A 218 0.17 27.77 16.96
C LYS A 218 -0.29 28.20 18.35
N GLU A 219 -1.59 28.44 18.52
CA GLU A 219 -2.19 28.79 19.80
C GLU A 219 -2.41 27.54 20.66
N ARG A 220 -2.70 26.40 20.03
CA ARG A 220 -2.94 25.11 20.71
C ARG A 220 -1.68 24.26 20.80
N ARG A 221 -0.70 24.70 21.60
CA ARG A 221 0.61 24.03 21.80
C ARG A 221 0.51 22.53 22.15
N GLY A 222 -0.54 22.10 22.86
CA GLY A 222 -0.78 20.70 23.18
C GLY A 222 -1.05 19.84 21.95
N ILE A 223 -1.92 20.30 21.04
CA ILE A 223 -2.26 19.60 19.80
C ILE A 223 -1.04 19.54 18.88
N LEU A 224 -0.29 20.64 18.78
CA LEU A 224 0.93 20.68 17.97
C LEU A 224 1.96 19.63 18.44
N ARG A 225 2.20 19.52 19.76
CA ARG A 225 3.10 18.50 20.32
C ARG A 225 2.61 17.08 20.01
N PHE A 226 1.31 16.83 20.14
CA PHE A 226 0.72 15.55 19.79
C PHE A 226 0.91 15.21 18.30
N LEU A 227 0.67 16.16 17.40
CA LEU A 227 0.84 15.93 15.95
C LEU A 227 2.31 15.64 15.58
N ILE A 228 3.27 16.36 16.17
CA ILE A 228 4.70 16.10 15.95
C ILE A 228 5.08 14.71 16.47
N ALA A 229 4.65 14.35 17.68
CA ALA A 229 4.92 13.03 18.25
C ALA A 229 4.31 11.92 17.41
N ARG A 230 3.05 12.09 16.96
CA ARG A 230 2.37 11.16 16.07
C ARG A 230 3.06 11.03 14.72
N MET A 231 3.56 12.14 14.15
CA MET A 231 4.29 12.13 12.88
C MET A 231 5.57 11.30 13.00
N ILE A 232 6.39 11.52 14.03
CA ILE A 232 7.63 10.76 14.26
C ILE A 232 7.33 9.28 14.48
N TYR A 233 6.32 8.96 15.29
CA TYR A 233 5.91 7.59 15.54
C TYR A 233 5.47 6.89 14.25
N GLN A 234 4.59 7.53 13.47
CA GLN A 234 4.07 6.96 12.24
C GLN A 234 5.15 6.77 11.18
N ASP A 235 6.09 7.71 11.08
CA ASP A 235 7.23 7.62 10.16
C ASP A 235 8.13 6.43 10.52
N GLY A 236 8.41 6.23 11.81
CA GLY A 236 9.15 5.06 12.30
C GLY A 236 8.46 3.72 11.96
N VAL A 237 7.14 3.64 12.17
CA VAL A 237 6.35 2.44 11.81
C VAL A 237 6.39 2.19 10.30
N ASN A 238 6.20 3.23 9.48
CA ASN A 238 6.24 3.11 8.03
C ASN A 238 7.62 2.69 7.52
N GLY A 239 8.71 3.24 8.09
CA GLY A 239 10.07 2.84 7.78
C GLY A 239 10.30 1.35 8.04
N LEU A 240 9.86 0.84 9.19
CA LEU A 240 9.92 -0.60 9.51
C LEU A 240 9.12 -1.45 8.53
N LEU A 241 7.94 -1.01 8.11
CA LEU A 241 7.09 -1.75 7.17
C LEU A 241 7.60 -1.72 5.72
N ILE A 242 8.27 -0.65 5.29
CA ILE A 242 8.78 -0.52 3.92
C ILE A 242 10.13 -1.23 3.77
N LEU A 243 11.00 -1.12 4.78
CA LEU A 243 12.36 -1.64 4.72
C LEU A 243 12.53 -2.99 5.42
N GLY A 244 11.57 -3.44 6.24
CA GLY A 244 11.72 -4.66 7.04
C GLY A 244 12.02 -5.92 6.21
N GLY A 245 11.25 -6.15 5.14
CA GLY A 245 11.50 -7.30 4.26
C GLY A 245 12.79 -7.17 3.45
N VAL A 246 13.12 -5.95 3.02
CA VAL A 246 14.37 -5.65 2.31
C VAL A 246 15.59 -5.90 3.21
N PHE A 247 15.53 -5.44 4.45
CA PHE A 247 16.55 -5.68 5.45
C PHE A 247 16.72 -7.17 5.73
N ALA A 248 15.62 -7.91 5.90
CA ALA A 248 15.67 -9.34 6.13
C ALA A 248 16.30 -10.11 4.95
N ALA A 249 15.97 -9.74 3.72
CA ALA A 249 16.58 -10.31 2.52
C ALA A 249 18.08 -9.99 2.42
N GLY A 250 18.46 -8.71 2.63
CA GLY A 250 19.84 -8.26 2.47
C GLY A 250 20.78 -8.73 3.58
N MET A 251 20.31 -8.75 4.83
CA MET A 251 21.12 -9.13 5.98
C MET A 251 21.08 -10.65 6.22
N PHE A 252 19.89 -11.24 6.30
CA PHE A 252 19.75 -12.66 6.66
C PHE A 252 19.71 -13.60 5.45
N GLY A 253 19.71 -13.08 4.22
CA GLY A 253 19.62 -13.90 3.01
C GLY A 253 18.28 -14.62 2.86
N TRP A 254 17.22 -14.11 3.49
CA TRP A 254 15.89 -14.73 3.43
C TRP A 254 15.33 -14.74 2.01
N ALA A 255 14.79 -15.88 1.58
CA ALA A 255 14.13 -16.02 0.30
C ALA A 255 12.63 -15.70 0.42
N THR A 256 11.89 -15.81 -0.69
CA THR A 256 10.46 -15.50 -0.75
C THR A 256 9.63 -16.23 0.31
N ILE A 257 10.04 -17.45 0.67
CA ILE A 257 9.33 -18.29 1.63
C ILE A 257 9.46 -17.72 3.05
N GLU A 258 10.68 -17.46 3.53
CA GLU A 258 10.92 -16.98 4.89
C GLU A 258 10.30 -15.60 5.11
N ILE A 259 10.43 -14.71 4.13
CA ILE A 259 9.82 -13.37 4.19
C ILE A 259 8.30 -13.47 4.12
N GLY A 260 7.78 -14.44 3.36
CA GLY A 260 6.37 -14.76 3.32
C GLY A 260 5.83 -15.19 4.69
N ILE A 261 6.53 -16.09 5.38
CA ILE A 261 6.17 -16.54 6.74
C ILE A 261 6.22 -15.36 7.72
N TYR A 262 7.27 -14.54 7.66
CA TYR A 262 7.37 -13.31 8.46
C TYR A 262 6.17 -12.38 8.24
N GLY A 263 5.75 -12.21 6.97
CA GLY A 263 4.57 -11.42 6.64
C GLY A 263 3.27 -12.02 7.17
N ILE A 264 3.11 -13.34 7.16
CA ILE A 264 1.93 -14.01 7.72
C ILE A 264 1.83 -13.72 9.23
N ILE A 265 2.93 -13.86 9.97
CA ILE A 265 2.97 -13.57 11.41
C ILE A 265 2.58 -12.12 11.68
N LEU A 266 3.15 -11.17 10.92
CA LEU A 266 2.80 -9.76 11.05
C LEU A 266 1.32 -9.47 10.76
N ASN A 267 0.74 -10.10 9.74
CA ASN A 267 -0.68 -9.91 9.43
C ASN A 267 -1.58 -10.47 10.53
N ILE A 268 -1.24 -11.61 11.14
CA ILE A 268 -2.02 -12.15 12.27
C ILE A 268 -2.06 -11.14 13.42
N VAL A 269 -0.90 -10.58 13.80
CA VAL A 269 -0.83 -9.56 14.85
C VAL A 269 -1.60 -8.31 14.46
N ALA A 270 -1.47 -7.85 13.21
CA ALA A 270 -2.19 -6.66 12.71
C ALA A 270 -3.71 -6.85 12.72
N ILE A 271 -4.21 -8.00 12.27
CA ILE A 271 -5.65 -8.34 12.27
C ILE A 271 -6.20 -8.31 13.69
N LEU A 272 -5.51 -8.97 14.64
CA LEU A 272 -5.91 -8.96 16.05
C LEU A 272 -5.89 -7.54 16.64
N GLY A 273 -4.86 -6.76 16.31
CA GLY A 273 -4.75 -5.35 16.69
C GLY A 273 -5.93 -4.51 16.21
N CYS A 274 -6.29 -4.62 14.92
CA CYS A 274 -7.44 -3.91 14.36
C CYS A 274 -8.77 -4.31 15.01
N LEU A 275 -8.99 -5.61 15.27
CA LEU A 275 -10.22 -6.09 15.90
C LEU A 275 -10.35 -5.65 17.36
N LEU A 276 -9.23 -5.61 18.10
CA LEU A 276 -9.22 -5.12 19.47
C LEU A 276 -9.42 -3.60 19.51
N ALA A 277 -8.72 -2.85 18.66
CA ALA A 277 -8.87 -1.40 18.57
C ALA A 277 -10.31 -1.00 18.23
N GLY A 278 -10.94 -1.68 17.26
CA GLY A 278 -12.33 -1.42 16.88
C GLY A 278 -13.40 -1.80 17.91
N ARG A 279 -13.03 -2.45 19.03
CA ARG A 279 -13.93 -2.67 20.18
C ARG A 279 -13.77 -1.63 21.28
N ILE A 280 -12.61 -0.95 21.31
CA ILE A 280 -12.27 0.04 22.33
C ILE A 280 -12.71 1.44 21.87
N ASP A 281 -12.70 1.67 20.55
CA ASP A 281 -13.18 2.87 19.86
C ASP A 281 -14.71 2.89 19.74
#